data_AF-A0A9N9K9T6-F1
#
_entry.id   AF-A0A9N9K9T6-F1
#
_cell.length_a   1.000
_cell.length_b   1.000
_cell.length_c   1.000
_cell.angle_alpha   90.00
_cell.angle_beta   90.00
_cell.angle_gamma   90.00
#
_symmetry.space_group_name_H-M   'P 1'
#
loop_
_entity.id
_entity.type
_entity.pdbx_description
1 polymer ?
#
loop_
_entity_poly.entity_id
_entity_poly.type
_entity_poly.pdbx_seq_one_letter_code
_entity_poly.pdbx_strand_id
1 'polypeptide(L)'
;SKNDKNLAKYLLEHPDKLDKIVEILVNTSPRMPFEIMKRQWEANKKCDLTSRLKEIKVPTLIIQGETDEAVPIQNGKLLNHEIPNSQLHRIPNVGHG
;
A
#
# COMPACT_ATOMS: atom_id res chain seq x y z
N SER A 1 -11.44 -2.83 -12.12
CA SER A 1 -12.46 -3.21 -13.14
C SER A 1 -13.63 -2.21 -13.12
N LYS A 2 -14.42 -2.07 -14.21
CA LYS A 2 -15.60 -1.17 -14.25
C LYS A 2 -16.62 -1.45 -13.13
N ASN A 3 -16.63 -2.66 -12.57
CA ASN A 3 -17.50 -3.05 -11.46
C ASN A 3 -17.13 -2.37 -10.12
N ASP A 4 -15.84 -2.11 -9.85
CA ASP A 4 -15.40 -1.60 -8.54
C ASP A 4 -15.86 -0.16 -8.31
N LYS A 5 -15.86 0.65 -9.39
CA LYS A 5 -16.38 2.02 -9.37
C LYS A 5 -17.89 2.08 -9.12
N ASN A 6 -18.62 1.05 -9.55
CA ASN A 6 -20.08 0.99 -9.41
C ASN A 6 -20.48 0.58 -7.99
N LEU A 7 -19.74 -0.35 -7.39
CA LEU A 7 -19.92 -0.74 -5.98
C LEU A 7 -19.57 0.40 -5.03
N ALA A 8 -18.42 1.07 -5.23
CA ALA A 8 -18.02 2.18 -4.37
C ALA A 8 -19.04 3.33 -4.39
N LYS A 9 -19.57 3.67 -5.57
CA LYS A 9 -20.62 4.67 -5.73
C LYS A 9 -21.91 4.26 -5.00
N TYR A 10 -22.35 3.01 -5.20
CA TYR A 10 -23.53 2.47 -4.54
C TYR A 10 -23.43 2.50 -3.01
N LEU A 11 -22.28 2.17 -2.44
CA LEU A 11 -22.08 2.20 -0.99
C LEU A 11 -22.08 3.63 -0.43
N LEU A 12 -21.56 4.60 -1.16
CA LEU A 12 -21.61 6.01 -0.77
C LEU A 12 -23.03 6.59 -0.82
N GLU A 13 -23.86 6.11 -1.73
CA GLU A 13 -25.28 6.49 -1.86
C GLU A 13 -26.19 5.77 -0.84
N HIS A 14 -25.67 4.74 -0.16
CA HIS A 14 -26.39 3.93 0.84
C HIS A 14 -25.57 3.79 2.14
N PRO A 15 -25.50 4.85 2.97
CA PRO A 15 -24.63 4.90 4.15
C PRO A 15 -24.96 3.81 5.18
N ASP A 16 -26.22 3.40 5.30
CA ASP A 16 -26.66 2.30 6.16
C ASP A 16 -26.06 0.94 5.78
N LYS A 17 -25.80 0.73 4.48
CA LYS A 17 -25.17 -0.49 3.96
C LYS A 17 -23.65 -0.40 4.05
N LEU A 18 -23.09 0.79 3.85
CA LEU A 18 -21.67 1.04 4.09
C LEU A 18 -21.32 0.75 5.55
N ASP A 19 -22.12 1.26 6.49
CA ASP A 19 -21.91 1.03 7.93
C ASP A 19 -21.97 -0.46 8.28
N LYS A 20 -22.95 -1.20 7.76
CA LYS A 20 -23.05 -2.66 7.96
C LYS A 20 -21.89 -3.43 7.34
N ILE A 21 -21.41 -3.02 6.17
CA ILE A 21 -20.26 -3.67 5.52
C ILE A 21 -18.98 -3.38 6.29
N VAL A 22 -18.79 -2.15 6.77
CA VAL A 22 -17.67 -1.80 7.65
C VAL A 22 -17.76 -2.60 8.95
N GLU A 23 -18.93 -2.68 9.59
CA GLU A 23 -19.16 -3.48 10.80
C GLU A 23 -18.81 -4.96 10.57
N ILE A 24 -19.29 -5.56 9.48
CA ILE A 24 -18.96 -6.94 9.11
C ILE A 24 -17.45 -7.05 8.88
N LEU A 25 -16.83 -6.21 8.06
CA LEU A 25 -15.40 -6.27 7.78
C LEU A 25 -14.54 -6.10 9.04
N VAL A 26 -14.95 -5.26 9.99
CA VAL A 26 -14.30 -5.06 11.29
C VAL A 26 -14.44 -6.30 12.17
N ASN A 27 -15.62 -6.92 12.18
CA ASN A 27 -15.93 -8.05 13.05
C ASN A 27 -15.49 -9.40 12.46
N THR A 28 -15.29 -9.49 11.14
CA THR A 28 -14.92 -10.72 10.43
C THR A 28 -13.50 -10.72 9.90
N SER A 29 -12.79 -9.59 9.91
CA SER A 29 -11.34 -9.56 9.58
C SER A 29 -10.51 -9.86 10.84
N PRO A 30 -9.80 -10.99 10.91
CA PRO A 30 -9.21 -11.49 12.15
C PRO A 30 -7.93 -10.77 12.60
N ARG A 31 -7.57 -9.58 12.07
CA ARG A 31 -6.25 -8.99 12.33
C ARG A 31 -6.20 -7.51 12.73
N MET A 32 -7.16 -6.65 12.39
CA MET A 32 -7.11 -5.23 12.80
C MET A 32 -8.45 -4.51 12.61
N PRO A 33 -9.00 -3.80 13.62
CA PRO A 33 -10.17 -2.94 13.43
C PRO A 33 -9.90 -1.80 12.44
N PHE A 34 -10.93 -1.40 11.67
CA PHE A 34 -10.85 -0.36 10.64
C PHE A 34 -10.30 0.97 11.16
N GLU A 35 -10.73 1.40 12.35
CA GLU A 35 -10.24 2.64 12.96
C GLU A 35 -8.74 2.60 13.25
N ILE A 36 -8.19 1.43 13.57
CA ILE A 36 -6.75 1.26 13.78
C ILE A 36 -6.01 1.33 12.44
N MET A 37 -6.53 0.65 11.41
CA MET A 37 -5.99 0.72 10.04
C MET A 37 -5.99 2.17 9.52
N LYS A 38 -7.08 2.91 9.72
CA LYS A 38 -7.21 4.32 9.33
C LYS A 38 -6.16 5.19 10.02
N ARG A 39 -5.98 5.05 11.34
CA ARG A 39 -4.98 5.81 12.10
C ARG A 39 -3.56 5.53 11.62
N GLN A 40 -3.22 4.28 11.33
CA GLN A 40 -1.91 3.93 10.77
C GLN A 40 -1.70 4.57 9.39
N TRP A 41 -2.71 4.53 8.52
CA TRP A 41 -2.64 5.16 7.21
C TRP A 41 -2.45 6.68 7.30
N GLU A 42 -3.23 7.38 8.16
CA GLU A 42 -3.08 8.82 8.38
C GLU A 42 -1.70 9.20 8.95
N ALA A 43 -1.13 8.37 9.81
CA ALA A 43 0.23 8.58 10.33
C ALA A 43 1.28 8.46 9.23
N ASN A 44 1.13 7.49 8.32
CA ASN A 44 2.08 7.24 7.23
C ASN A 44 2.02 8.27 6.11
N LYS A 45 0.86 8.89 5.85
CA LYS A 45 0.69 9.89 4.76
C LYS A 45 1.70 11.03 4.75
N LYS A 46 2.12 11.47 5.94
CA LYS A 46 3.01 12.63 6.09
C LYS A 46 4.49 12.26 5.99
N CYS A 47 4.80 10.97 5.94
CA CYS A 47 6.17 10.48 5.88
C CYS A 47 6.63 10.47 4.42
N ASP A 48 7.30 11.53 4.00
CA ASP A 48 8.09 11.55 2.76
C ASP A 48 9.57 11.73 3.10
N LEU A 49 10.35 10.66 2.89
CA LEU A 49 11.79 10.63 3.11
C LEU A 49 12.57 10.49 1.80
N THR A 50 11.92 10.70 0.65
CA THR A 50 12.51 10.48 -0.67
C THR A 50 13.79 11.30 -0.87
N SER A 51 13.80 12.56 -0.41
CA SER A 51 14.96 13.47 -0.50
C SER A 51 16.19 12.99 0.27
N ARG A 52 16.01 12.08 1.23
CA ARG A 52 17.05 11.53 2.10
C ARG A 52 17.56 10.16 1.64
N LEU A 53 16.98 9.55 0.60
CA LEU A 53 17.41 8.24 0.10
C LEU A 53 18.90 8.23 -0.28
N LYS A 54 19.41 9.33 -0.82
CA LYS A 54 20.83 9.54 -1.12
C LYS A 54 21.75 9.46 0.11
N GLU A 55 21.23 9.59 1.33
CA GLU A 55 22.00 9.46 2.58
C GLU A 55 22.38 8.00 2.86
N ILE A 56 21.67 7.02 2.28
CA ILE A 56 21.98 5.60 2.43
C ILE A 56 23.24 5.28 1.60
N LYS A 57 24.37 5.03 2.27
CA LYS A 57 25.66 4.75 1.61
C LYS A 57 26.06 3.27 1.62
N VAL A 58 25.47 2.48 2.51
CA VAL A 58 25.75 1.04 2.62
C VAL A 58 25.15 0.27 1.42
N PRO A 59 25.75 -0.85 0.99
CA PRO A 59 25.14 -1.73 0.00
C PRO A 59 23.71 -2.10 0.40
N THR A 60 22.76 -1.90 -0.51
CA THR A 60 21.33 -2.08 -0.23
C THR A 60 20.70 -3.00 -1.27
N LEU A 61 20.03 -4.06 -0.82
CA LEU A 61 19.21 -4.91 -1.68
C LEU A 61 17.74 -4.53 -1.51
N ILE A 62 17.07 -4.23 -2.62
CA ILE A 62 15.64 -3.95 -2.69
C ILE A 62 14.98 -5.17 -3.34
N ILE A 63 13.97 -5.75 -2.68
CA ILE A 63 13.22 -6.90 -3.18
C ILE A 63 11.76 -6.48 -3.30
N GLN A 64 11.15 -6.66 -4.47
CA GLN A 64 9.74 -6.30 -4.68
C GLN A 64 9.07 -7.23 -5.69
N GLY A 65 7.83 -7.61 -5.39
CA GLY A 65 6.94 -8.30 -6.33
C GLY A 65 6.48 -7.37 -7.46
N GLU A 66 6.54 -7.84 -8.71
CA GLU A 66 6.16 -7.02 -9.87
C GLU A 66 4.66 -6.73 -9.97
N THR A 67 3.82 -7.55 -9.31
CA THR A 67 2.36 -7.44 -9.32
C THR A 67 1.80 -7.00 -7.97
N ASP A 68 2.60 -6.31 -7.14
CA ASP A 68 2.14 -5.71 -5.90
C ASP A 68 1.19 -4.53 -6.17
N GLU A 69 -0.09 -4.72 -5.88
CA GLU A 69 -1.13 -3.70 -6.02
C GLU A 69 -1.16 -2.70 -4.86
N ALA A 70 -0.63 -3.07 -3.69
CA ALA A 70 -0.57 -2.20 -2.51
C ALA A 70 0.59 -1.21 -2.60
N VAL A 71 1.73 -1.66 -3.13
CA VAL A 71 2.94 -0.85 -3.33
C VAL A 71 3.42 -1.02 -4.78
N PRO A 72 3.18 -0.03 -5.66
CA PRO A 72 3.54 -0.15 -7.07
C PRO A 72 5.04 -0.38 -7.30
N ILE A 73 5.39 -1.15 -8.34
CA ILE A 73 6.79 -1.48 -8.69
C ILE A 73 7.66 -0.23 -8.97
N GLN A 74 7.03 0.91 -9.30
CA GLN A 74 7.68 2.20 -9.49
C GLN A 74 8.40 2.67 -8.21
N ASN A 75 7.92 2.29 -7.02
CA ASN A 75 8.57 2.66 -5.76
C ASN A 75 9.92 1.96 -5.62
N GLY A 76 10.02 0.66 -5.93
CA GLY A 76 11.31 -0.05 -5.94
C GLY A 76 12.27 0.52 -6.98
N LYS A 77 11.77 0.93 -8.15
CA LYS A 77 12.59 1.60 -9.17
C LYS A 77 13.11 2.96 -8.68
N LEU A 78 12.27 3.74 -8.01
CA LEU A 78 12.66 5.02 -7.40
C LEU A 78 13.74 4.80 -6.32
N LEU A 79 13.52 3.86 -5.40
CA LEU A 79 14.51 3.51 -4.38
C LEU A 79 15.85 3.11 -5.01
N ASN A 80 15.83 2.29 -6.05
CA ASN A 80 17.03 1.84 -6.74
C ASN A 80 17.76 2.96 -7.52
N HIS A 81 17.01 3.97 -7.96
CA HIS A 81 17.57 5.14 -8.62
C HIS A 81 18.23 6.10 -7.62
N GLU A 82 17.58 6.35 -6.48
CA GLU A 82 17.99 7.37 -5.52
C GLU A 82 19.03 6.87 -4.49
N ILE A 83 19.11 5.56 -4.23
CA ILE A 83 20.10 4.97 -3.34
C ILE A 83 21.36 4.59 -4.16
N PRO A 84 22.52 5.24 -3.97
CA PRO A 84 23.67 5.10 -4.87
C PRO A 84 24.23 3.68 -5.02
N ASN A 85 24.18 2.88 -3.96
CA ASN A 85 24.77 1.54 -3.92
C ASN A 85 23.68 0.46 -3.78
N SER A 86 22.61 0.59 -4.55
CA SER A 86 21.46 -0.31 -4.47
C SER A 86 21.33 -1.26 -5.66
N GLN A 87 20.64 -2.37 -5.41
CA GLN A 87 20.20 -3.30 -6.44
C GLN A 87 18.72 -3.63 -6.23
N LEU A 88 17.94 -3.63 -7.31
CA LEU A 88 16.54 -4.04 -7.33
C LEU A 88 16.41 -5.46 -7.87
N HIS A 89 16.00 -6.39 -7.02
CA HIS A 89 15.54 -7.72 -7.39
C HIS A 89 14.02 -7.75 -7.49
N ARG A 90 13.52 -7.97 -8.72
CA ARG A 90 12.09 -8.05 -9.01
C ARG A 90 11.65 -9.49 -9.02
N ILE A 91 10.56 -9.80 -8.33
CA ILE A 91 9.97 -11.14 -8.31
C ILE A 91 8.76 -11.14 -9.27
N PRO A 92 8.83 -11.84 -10.41
CA PRO A 92 7.77 -11.82 -11.41
C PRO A 92 6.50 -12.49 -10.87
N ASN A 93 5.34 -11.92 -11.22
CA ASN A 93 4.01 -12.44 -10.84
C ASN A 93 3.76 -12.59 -9.33
N VAL A 94 4.51 -11.85 -8.49
CA VAL A 94 4.34 -11.83 -7.03
C VAL A 94 3.79 -10.48 -6.57
N GLY A 95 2.81 -10.55 -5.67
CA GLY A 95 2.16 -9.40 -5.04
C GLY A 95 2.91 -8.89 -3.80
N HIS A 96 2.16 -8.35 -2.83
CA HIS A 96 2.74 -7.71 -1.64
C HIS A 96 3.39 -8.66 -0.63
N GLY A 97 2.96 -9.93 -0.58
CA GLY A 97 3.33 -10.90 0.46
C GLY A 97 3.85 -12.21 -0.08
#